data_AF-A0A2D5A795-F1
#
_entry.id   AF-A0A2D5A795-F1
#
_cell.length_a   1.000
_cell.length_b   1.000
_cell.length_c   1.000
_cell.angle_alpha   90.00
_cell.angle_beta   90.00
_cell.angle_gamma   90.00
#
_symmetry.space_group_name_H-M   'P 1'
#
loop_
_entity.id
_entity.type
_entity.pdbx_description
1 polymer ?
#
loop_
_entity_poly.entity_id
_entity_poly.type
_entity_poly.pdbx_seq_one_letter_code
_entity_poly.pdbx_strand_id
1 'polypeptide(L)'
;MTIRSLTLGLVAAALVPAAGAFASDSDGPNLLENPGFESPIAKTYATFGNADRNGEFALASAWSLKMFGCFCSPFNGNGAVSIYDIPVVGGSIYRVGAFALTPAGDQIRNGSWGGIKVEFKDASNTVIGIGERRILKGYDPKMPLEEWIPGELLAYAPENAVSAAIVPVYLQAGQDDAGAMYIDDMLLAPSKRDAAKPLINPNFDNGVDYQYLVFPTFNGWTEQYGNVFFDDFNFINGPHSAGMFGSFPDYDGDGQCDPGGVSGLGQIIPDIFEGDFVTLSMSAFTPAPDSIVGTDNYVLQKIEFLGDDISAPLDSIAGTVIDGTGAYDNDTWNLAEISGTAPAGTTSIRIVAQIVQPNCGTGSIRIDAVDVTVESGGGGPAACPGDFNDDGVVDGADFGFLFAAWGACAACPEDLNNDGFVNGIDLGEFLAVWGDCPDDGGGDDPGDEGDCPDCDCCEANGNTSCSDQACTDAVCAVDAICCQFGWDSICAGIAEVECNGCAGP
;
A
#
# COMPACT_ATOMS: atom_id res chain seq x y z
N MET A 1 -12.91 -56.68 -43.88
CA MET A 1 -11.99 -55.54 -43.96
C MET A 1 -12.88 -54.31 -43.94
N THR A 2 -13.08 -53.73 -42.75
CA THR A 2 -14.00 -52.62 -42.55
C THR A 2 -13.29 -51.67 -41.60
N ILE A 3 -12.95 -50.51 -42.12
CA ILE A 3 -12.09 -49.49 -41.52
C ILE A 3 -12.81 -48.92 -40.30
N ARG A 4 -12.14 -48.94 -39.13
CA ARG A 4 -12.58 -48.23 -37.92
C ARG A 4 -12.25 -46.75 -38.10
N SER A 5 -13.27 -45.90 -38.20
CA SER A 5 -13.11 -44.44 -38.08
C SER A 5 -12.80 -44.09 -36.62
N LEU A 6 -11.66 -43.45 -36.39
CA LEU A 6 -11.35 -42.73 -35.15
C LEU A 6 -12.22 -41.47 -35.11
N THR A 7 -13.11 -41.36 -34.13
CA THR A 7 -13.72 -40.09 -33.75
C THR A 7 -12.68 -39.30 -32.95
N LEU A 8 -12.11 -38.27 -33.58
CA LEU A 8 -11.29 -37.26 -32.90
C LEU A 8 -12.27 -36.37 -32.12
N GLY A 9 -12.31 -36.53 -30.79
CA GLY A 9 -13.03 -35.62 -29.91
C GLY A 9 -12.31 -34.28 -29.93
N LEU A 10 -12.97 -33.25 -30.48
CA LEU A 10 -12.57 -31.86 -30.30
C LEU A 10 -12.69 -31.57 -28.80
N VAL A 11 -11.57 -31.54 -28.08
CA VAL A 11 -11.51 -30.85 -26.79
C VAL A 11 -11.65 -29.38 -27.13
N ALA A 12 -12.77 -28.78 -26.74
CA ALA A 12 -12.90 -27.34 -26.74
C ALA A 12 -11.82 -26.82 -25.78
N ALA A 13 -10.74 -26.27 -26.36
CA ALA A 13 -9.89 -25.36 -25.62
C ALA A 13 -10.82 -24.22 -25.19
N ALA A 14 -11.18 -24.19 -23.91
CA ALA A 14 -11.71 -22.98 -23.32
C ALA A 14 -10.68 -21.89 -23.63
N LEU A 15 -11.09 -20.84 -24.34
CA LEU A 15 -10.32 -19.62 -24.35
C LEU A 15 -10.28 -19.15 -22.90
N VAL A 16 -9.15 -19.42 -22.23
CA VAL A 16 -8.74 -18.67 -21.05
C VAL A 16 -8.60 -17.22 -21.55
N PRO A 17 -9.21 -16.22 -20.89
CA PRO A 17 -8.95 -14.83 -21.24
C PRO A 17 -7.43 -14.62 -21.19
N ALA A 18 -6.89 -13.90 -22.16
CA ALA A 18 -5.50 -13.46 -22.11
C ALA A 18 -5.23 -12.83 -20.74
N ALA A 19 -4.18 -13.30 -20.05
CA ALA A 19 -3.59 -12.77 -18.82
C ALA A 19 -4.57 -12.04 -17.89
N GLY A 20 -5.04 -12.69 -16.83
CA GLY A 20 -5.63 -11.97 -15.71
C GLY A 20 -4.56 -11.06 -15.12
N ALA A 21 -4.47 -9.83 -15.59
CA ALA A 21 -3.52 -8.85 -15.10
C ALA A 21 -3.86 -8.55 -13.64
N PHE A 22 -2.90 -8.80 -12.74
CA PHE A 22 -2.91 -8.28 -11.38
C PHE A 22 -2.81 -6.76 -11.36
N ALA A 23 -2.11 -6.19 -12.35
CA ALA A 23 -1.98 -4.75 -12.49
C ALA A 23 -3.31 -4.18 -12.98
N SER A 24 -3.85 -3.20 -12.25
CA SER A 24 -4.84 -2.30 -12.86
C SER A 24 -4.14 -1.47 -13.94
N ASP A 25 -4.90 -0.92 -14.88
CA ASP A 25 -4.36 0.03 -15.88
C ASP A 25 -3.71 1.27 -15.22
N SER A 26 -3.86 1.44 -13.90
CA SER A 26 -3.30 2.51 -13.09
C SER A 26 -2.01 2.14 -12.35
N ASP A 27 -1.53 0.90 -12.41
CA ASP A 27 -0.27 0.49 -11.77
C ASP A 27 0.93 0.72 -12.70
N GLY A 28 2.10 0.95 -12.10
CA GLY A 28 3.36 1.06 -12.83
C GLY A 28 3.83 -0.27 -13.45
N PRO A 29 4.98 -0.28 -14.12
CA PRO A 29 5.49 -1.47 -14.78
C PRO A 29 5.91 -2.54 -13.75
N ASN A 30 5.78 -3.82 -14.12
CA ASN A 30 6.29 -4.92 -13.31
C ASN A 30 7.82 -4.84 -13.21
N LEU A 31 8.34 -4.67 -12.00
CA LEU A 31 9.75 -4.51 -11.69
C LEU A 31 10.52 -5.85 -11.67
N LEU A 32 9.81 -6.98 -11.77
CA LEU A 32 10.42 -8.30 -11.69
C LEU A 32 11.05 -8.72 -13.02
N GLU A 33 12.30 -9.19 -12.94
CA GLU A 33 12.91 -9.99 -14.00
C GLU A 33 12.39 -11.44 -13.94
N ASN A 34 11.99 -11.99 -15.09
CA ASN A 34 11.55 -13.38 -15.24
C ASN A 34 10.36 -13.78 -14.30
N PRO A 35 9.26 -13.00 -14.25
CA PRO A 35 8.13 -13.24 -13.33
C PRO A 35 7.37 -14.54 -13.59
N GLY A 36 7.36 -15.03 -14.84
CA GLY A 36 6.78 -16.31 -15.25
C GLY A 36 7.81 -17.44 -15.41
N PHE A 37 9.03 -17.27 -14.90
CA PHE A 37 10.07 -18.32 -14.88
C PHE A 37 10.51 -18.90 -16.25
N GLU A 38 10.20 -18.24 -17.37
CA GLU A 38 10.55 -18.69 -18.72
C GLU A 38 12.05 -18.75 -19.02
N SER A 39 12.85 -17.98 -18.29
CA SER A 39 14.32 -18.05 -18.31
C SER A 39 14.86 -18.99 -17.23
N PRO A 40 16.09 -19.53 -17.37
CA PRO A 40 16.70 -20.36 -16.32
C PRO A 40 16.68 -19.65 -14.96
N ILE A 41 16.03 -20.27 -13.97
CA ILE A 41 15.75 -19.66 -12.66
C ILE A 41 17.01 -19.13 -11.97
N ALA A 42 18.13 -19.84 -12.07
CA ALA A 42 19.41 -19.46 -11.45
C ALA A 42 20.02 -18.14 -11.97
N LYS A 43 19.45 -17.53 -13.01
CA LYS A 43 19.85 -16.20 -13.48
C LYS A 43 19.18 -15.06 -12.71
N THR A 44 17.98 -15.30 -12.16
CA THR A 44 17.14 -14.26 -11.57
C THR A 44 16.75 -14.55 -10.13
N TYR A 45 16.75 -15.84 -9.72
CA TYR A 45 16.41 -16.26 -8.37
C TYR A 45 17.39 -17.30 -7.81
N ALA A 46 17.66 -17.22 -6.51
CA ALA A 46 18.30 -18.28 -5.74
C ALA A 46 17.21 -19.11 -5.06
N THR A 47 17.23 -20.44 -5.27
CA THR A 47 16.27 -21.34 -4.63
C THR A 47 16.76 -21.78 -3.25
N PHE A 48 15.81 -22.06 -2.35
CA PHE A 48 16.04 -22.63 -1.03
C PHE A 48 15.03 -23.75 -0.75
N GLY A 49 15.44 -24.73 0.05
CA GLY A 49 14.64 -25.93 0.26
C GLY A 49 14.42 -26.71 -1.05
N ASN A 50 13.23 -27.30 -1.20
CA ASN A 50 12.84 -28.01 -2.40
C ASN A 50 12.04 -27.10 -3.34
N ALA A 51 12.77 -26.41 -4.22
CA ALA A 51 12.19 -25.54 -5.23
C ALA A 51 12.97 -25.62 -6.55
N ASP A 52 12.23 -25.80 -7.65
CA ASP A 52 12.80 -25.90 -8.99
C ASP A 52 11.83 -25.39 -10.07
N ARG A 53 12.42 -24.90 -11.17
CA ARG A 53 11.65 -24.52 -12.35
C ARG A 53 11.05 -25.78 -12.99
N ASN A 54 9.74 -25.76 -13.21
CA ASN A 54 8.98 -26.93 -13.61
C ASN A 54 8.03 -26.61 -14.77
N GLY A 55 7.71 -27.60 -15.61
CA GLY A 55 6.81 -27.45 -16.77
C GLY A 55 5.60 -28.38 -16.73
N GLU A 56 5.32 -29.01 -15.59
CA GLU A 56 4.14 -29.87 -15.37
C GLU A 56 2.85 -29.03 -15.34
N PHE A 57 2.90 -27.88 -14.67
CA PHE A 57 1.85 -26.87 -14.64
C PHE A 57 2.48 -25.51 -14.97
N ALA A 58 1.91 -24.79 -15.92
CA ALA A 58 2.26 -23.41 -16.25
C ALA A 58 0.96 -22.68 -16.63
N LEU A 59 0.87 -21.38 -16.32
CA LEU A 59 -0.36 -20.61 -16.54
C LEU A 59 -0.49 -20.19 -18.01
N ALA A 60 0.41 -19.34 -18.48
CA ALA A 60 0.37 -18.78 -19.83
C ALA A 60 1.44 -19.36 -20.76
N SER A 61 2.57 -19.81 -20.20
CA SER A 61 3.77 -20.18 -20.96
C SER A 61 4.23 -21.61 -20.63
N ALA A 62 5.53 -21.90 -20.67
CA ALA A 62 6.05 -23.26 -20.61
C ALA A 62 6.57 -23.66 -19.22
N TRP A 63 6.81 -22.67 -18.35
CA TRP A 63 7.46 -22.87 -17.07
C TRP A 63 6.72 -22.17 -15.94
N SER A 64 6.91 -22.69 -14.75
CA SER A 64 6.53 -22.07 -13.48
C SER A 64 7.55 -22.47 -12.42
N LEU A 65 7.39 -21.99 -11.18
CA LEU A 65 8.18 -22.44 -10.04
C LEU A 65 7.38 -23.47 -9.23
N LYS A 66 7.92 -24.70 -9.14
CA LYS A 66 7.41 -25.74 -8.24
C LYS A 66 8.11 -25.64 -6.89
N MET A 67 7.35 -25.74 -5.82
CA MET A 67 7.84 -25.79 -4.44
C MET A 67 7.13 -26.90 -3.68
N PHE A 68 7.85 -27.62 -2.83
CA PHE A 68 7.29 -28.65 -1.97
C PHE A 68 8.15 -28.85 -0.72
N GLY A 69 7.65 -29.67 0.20
CA GLY A 69 8.28 -29.90 1.49
C GLY A 69 9.65 -30.61 1.42
N CYS A 70 10.54 -30.33 2.37
CA CYS A 70 11.73 -31.19 2.59
C CYS A 70 11.42 -32.44 3.41
N PHE A 71 10.26 -32.48 4.08
CA PHE A 71 9.85 -33.54 5.00
C PHE A 71 10.83 -33.79 6.16
N CYS A 72 11.62 -32.76 6.50
CA CYS A 72 12.78 -32.89 7.36
C CYS A 72 12.53 -32.37 8.80
N SER A 73 11.57 -31.45 8.98
CA SER A 73 11.08 -30.94 10.27
C SER A 73 9.73 -30.22 10.10
N PRO A 74 9.06 -29.79 11.18
CA PRO A 74 7.98 -28.81 11.10
C PRO A 74 8.48 -27.43 10.61
N PHE A 75 7.56 -26.61 10.11
CA PHE A 75 7.75 -25.21 9.69
C PHE A 75 8.90 -24.99 8.68
N ASN A 76 8.99 -25.83 7.66
CA ASN A 76 10.02 -25.70 6.62
C ASN A 76 9.58 -24.81 5.46
N GLY A 77 10.29 -23.71 5.27
CA GLY A 77 10.15 -22.84 4.11
C GLY A 77 10.91 -23.38 2.90
N ASN A 78 10.26 -23.38 1.74
CA ASN A 78 10.83 -23.77 0.45
C ASN A 78 10.42 -22.72 -0.58
N GLY A 79 11.32 -22.36 -1.50
CA GLY A 79 11.00 -21.34 -2.48
C GLY A 79 12.20 -20.74 -3.17
N ALA A 80 12.06 -19.49 -3.59
CA ALA A 80 13.12 -18.75 -4.25
C ALA A 80 13.12 -17.29 -3.81
N VAL A 81 14.28 -16.63 -3.92
CA VAL A 81 14.45 -15.20 -3.64
C VAL A 81 15.12 -14.53 -4.83
N SER A 82 14.68 -13.33 -5.22
CA SER A 82 15.34 -12.56 -6.27
C SER A 82 16.79 -12.25 -5.89
N ILE A 83 17.70 -12.29 -6.88
CA ILE A 83 19.14 -12.06 -6.69
C ILE A 83 19.67 -10.85 -7.48
N TYR A 84 18.76 -10.05 -8.01
CA TYR A 84 19.03 -8.78 -8.68
C TYR A 84 18.45 -7.63 -7.86
N ASP A 85 18.97 -6.43 -8.08
CA ASP A 85 18.51 -5.24 -7.39
C ASP A 85 17.17 -4.79 -7.95
N ILE A 86 16.14 -4.71 -7.10
CA ILE A 86 14.84 -4.14 -7.43
C ILE A 86 14.75 -2.79 -6.70
N PRO A 87 14.94 -1.66 -7.38
CA PRO A 87 14.84 -0.35 -6.75
C PRO A 87 13.39 -0.06 -6.33
N VAL A 88 13.23 0.55 -5.17
CA VAL A 88 11.94 1.06 -4.66
C VAL A 88 12.14 2.43 -4.03
N VAL A 89 11.06 3.17 -3.89
CA VAL A 89 10.98 4.45 -3.19
C VAL A 89 10.30 4.20 -1.85
N GLY A 90 10.90 4.67 -0.76
CA GLY A 90 10.30 4.62 0.57
C GLY A 90 9.13 5.59 0.66
N GLY A 91 8.09 5.23 1.41
CA GLY A 91 6.83 5.97 1.47
C GLY A 91 5.81 5.51 0.40
N SER A 92 6.27 4.95 -0.71
CA SER A 92 5.39 4.51 -1.80
C SER A 92 4.72 3.15 -1.55
N ILE A 93 3.65 2.88 -2.30
CA ILE A 93 2.90 1.62 -2.28
C ILE A 93 3.25 0.77 -3.51
N TYR A 94 3.32 -0.54 -3.30
CA TYR A 94 3.58 -1.51 -4.34
C TYR A 94 2.51 -2.59 -4.36
N ARG A 95 1.96 -2.90 -5.54
CA ARG A 95 1.15 -4.10 -5.72
C ARG A 95 2.06 -5.31 -5.87
N VAL A 96 1.80 -6.33 -5.06
CA VAL A 96 2.53 -7.59 -5.03
C VAL A 96 1.54 -8.71 -5.29
N GLY A 97 1.80 -9.57 -6.27
CA GLY A 97 0.87 -10.65 -6.59
C GLY A 97 1.50 -11.81 -7.33
N ALA A 98 0.77 -12.91 -7.43
CA ALA A 98 1.13 -14.06 -8.24
C ALA A 98 -0.07 -15.00 -8.42
N PHE A 99 0.00 -15.87 -9.42
CA PHE A 99 -0.92 -17.00 -9.53
C PHE A 99 -0.31 -18.20 -8.85
N ALA A 100 -1.10 -18.91 -8.03
CA ALA A 100 -0.66 -20.14 -7.40
C ALA A 100 -1.64 -21.29 -7.68
N LEU A 101 -1.10 -22.50 -7.80
CA LEU A 101 -1.86 -23.72 -8.02
C LEU A 101 -1.32 -24.85 -7.13
N THR A 102 -2.19 -25.73 -6.66
CA THR A 102 -1.80 -27.00 -6.05
C THR A 102 -2.46 -28.16 -6.81
N PRO A 103 -1.73 -29.25 -7.12
CA PRO A 103 -2.26 -30.36 -7.92
C PRO A 103 -3.15 -31.27 -7.08
N ALA A 104 -4.19 -31.88 -7.67
CA ALA A 104 -5.11 -32.73 -6.93
C ALA A 104 -4.43 -34.01 -6.41
N GLY A 105 -3.40 -34.50 -7.11
CA GLY A 105 -2.61 -35.67 -6.73
C GLY A 105 -1.59 -35.43 -5.62
N ASP A 106 -1.19 -34.18 -5.38
CA ASP A 106 -0.16 -33.79 -4.40
C ASP A 106 -0.50 -32.42 -3.78
N GLN A 107 -1.73 -32.32 -3.27
CA GLN A 107 -2.28 -31.06 -2.76
C GLN A 107 -1.63 -30.64 -1.43
N ILE A 108 -1.52 -29.35 -1.19
CA ILE A 108 -1.20 -28.78 0.13
C ILE A 108 -2.30 -29.14 1.15
N ARG A 109 -1.93 -29.44 2.40
CA ARG A 109 -2.87 -29.84 3.47
C ARG A 109 -2.49 -29.26 4.84
N ASN A 110 -3.42 -29.37 5.78
CA ASN A 110 -3.23 -29.04 7.20
C ASN A 110 -2.80 -27.58 7.37
N GLY A 111 -1.87 -27.28 8.28
CA GLY A 111 -1.38 -25.92 8.50
C GLY A 111 -0.48 -25.37 7.38
N SER A 112 -0.16 -26.17 6.37
CA SER A 112 0.76 -25.77 5.30
C SER A 112 0.10 -24.73 4.39
N TRP A 113 0.89 -23.80 3.85
CA TRP A 113 0.39 -22.74 2.99
C TRP A 113 1.43 -22.33 1.95
N GLY A 114 0.95 -21.67 0.91
CA GLY A 114 1.77 -21.20 -0.22
C GLY A 114 1.39 -19.80 -0.65
N GLY A 115 2.38 -19.00 -1.05
CA GLY A 115 2.12 -17.62 -1.46
C GLY A 115 3.35 -16.86 -1.91
N ILE A 116 3.26 -15.54 -1.80
CA ILE A 116 4.31 -14.61 -2.21
C ILE A 116 4.57 -13.59 -1.11
N LYS A 117 5.83 -13.18 -0.99
CA LYS A 117 6.31 -12.20 -0.02
C LYS A 117 7.19 -11.17 -0.70
N VAL A 118 7.11 -9.92 -0.27
CA VAL A 118 8.07 -8.86 -0.57
C VAL A 118 8.83 -8.48 0.70
N GLU A 119 10.14 -8.25 0.57
CA GLU A 119 11.02 -7.75 1.63
C GLU A 119 11.62 -6.42 1.20
N PHE A 120 11.25 -5.33 1.86
CA PHE A 120 11.82 -4.00 1.65
C PHE A 120 13.08 -3.82 2.49
N LYS A 121 14.11 -3.22 1.89
CA LYS A 121 15.44 -3.12 2.47
C LYS A 121 15.96 -1.69 2.45
N ASP A 122 16.65 -1.33 3.52
CA ASP A 122 17.37 -0.08 3.63
C ASP A 122 18.68 -0.09 2.82
N ALA A 123 19.38 1.06 2.79
CA ALA A 123 20.67 1.20 2.12
C ALA A 123 21.79 0.29 2.69
N SER A 124 21.58 -0.29 3.87
CA SER A 124 22.49 -1.27 4.48
C SER A 124 22.13 -2.72 4.13
N ASN A 125 21.14 -2.93 3.25
CA ASN A 125 20.60 -4.24 2.86
C ASN A 125 19.93 -4.99 4.04
N THR A 126 19.44 -4.25 5.04
CA THR A 126 18.66 -4.79 6.16
C THR A 126 17.19 -4.79 5.79
N VAL A 127 16.49 -5.90 6.02
CA VAL A 127 15.03 -5.96 5.84
C VAL A 127 14.36 -5.12 6.92
N ILE A 128 13.61 -4.10 6.50
CA ILE A 128 12.93 -3.11 7.35
C ILE A 128 11.42 -3.11 7.17
N GLY A 129 10.91 -3.76 6.12
CA GLY A 129 9.48 -3.89 5.86
C GLY A 129 9.19 -5.20 5.13
N ILE A 130 8.02 -5.78 5.38
CA ILE A 130 7.61 -7.05 4.78
C ILE A 130 6.12 -7.02 4.48
N GLY A 131 5.75 -7.49 3.28
CA GLY A 131 4.38 -7.85 2.92
C GLY A 131 4.29 -9.33 2.54
N GLU A 132 3.28 -10.05 3.01
CA GLU A 132 3.04 -11.46 2.69
C GLU A 132 1.58 -11.66 2.27
N ARG A 133 1.39 -12.40 1.18
CA ARG A 133 0.08 -12.88 0.75
C ARG A 133 0.06 -14.40 0.68
N ARG A 134 -0.76 -15.02 1.54
CA ARG A 134 -1.08 -16.46 1.47
C ARG A 134 -2.18 -16.72 0.45
N ILE A 135 -1.82 -17.37 -0.65
CA ILE A 135 -2.73 -17.66 -1.76
C ILE A 135 -3.38 -19.03 -1.59
N LEU A 136 -2.56 -20.04 -1.28
CA LEU A 136 -2.99 -21.42 -1.05
C LEU A 136 -2.93 -21.74 0.44
N LYS A 137 -4.00 -22.31 0.98
CA LYS A 137 -4.19 -22.56 2.42
C LYS A 137 -4.63 -24.01 2.61
N GLY A 138 -3.73 -24.86 3.11
CA GLY A 138 -3.98 -26.31 3.25
C GLY A 138 -5.08 -26.67 4.25
N TYR A 139 -5.46 -25.74 5.11
CA TYR A 139 -6.52 -25.92 6.10
C TYR A 139 -7.90 -25.56 5.55
N ASP A 140 -7.97 -24.89 4.39
CA ASP A 140 -9.23 -24.54 3.75
C ASP A 140 -9.80 -25.77 3.01
N PRO A 141 -10.92 -26.35 3.49
CA PRO A 141 -11.53 -27.51 2.85
C PRO A 141 -12.14 -27.21 1.48
N LYS A 142 -12.23 -25.93 1.08
CA LYS A 142 -12.77 -25.47 -0.21
C LYS A 142 -11.67 -24.96 -1.16
N MET A 143 -10.40 -25.07 -0.78
CA MET A 143 -9.30 -24.64 -1.64
C MET A 143 -9.39 -25.33 -3.02
N PRO A 144 -9.46 -24.56 -4.12
CA PRO A 144 -9.45 -25.12 -5.47
C PRO A 144 -8.18 -25.94 -5.75
N LEU A 145 -8.32 -27.00 -6.53
CA LEU A 145 -7.25 -27.90 -6.92
C LEU A 145 -7.12 -27.90 -8.44
N GLU A 146 -5.88 -27.95 -8.95
CA GLU A 146 -5.58 -27.87 -10.39
C GLU A 146 -6.17 -26.63 -11.09
N GLU A 147 -6.39 -25.57 -10.32
CA GLU A 147 -6.85 -24.27 -10.77
C GLU A 147 -5.83 -23.22 -10.33
N TRP A 148 -5.51 -22.29 -11.23
CA TRP A 148 -4.64 -21.16 -10.92
C TRP A 148 -5.45 -20.10 -10.19
N ILE A 149 -5.07 -19.84 -8.95
CA ILE A 149 -5.73 -18.88 -8.08
C ILE A 149 -4.87 -17.61 -8.04
N PRO A 150 -5.42 -16.44 -8.43
CA PRO A 150 -4.73 -15.18 -8.23
C PRO A 150 -4.71 -14.82 -6.74
N GLY A 151 -3.59 -14.27 -6.27
CA GLY A 151 -3.55 -13.60 -4.99
C GLY A 151 -2.61 -12.41 -5.01
N GLU A 152 -3.06 -11.31 -4.42
CA GLU A 152 -2.31 -10.05 -4.35
C GLU A 152 -2.48 -9.35 -3.00
N LEU A 153 -1.58 -8.42 -2.73
CA LEU A 153 -1.68 -7.41 -1.68
C LEU A 153 -1.13 -6.06 -2.18
N LEU A 154 -1.57 -4.97 -1.55
CA LEU A 154 -0.82 -3.72 -1.57
C LEU A 154 0.17 -3.73 -0.40
N ALA A 155 1.44 -3.47 -0.69
CA ALA A 155 2.54 -3.46 0.26
C ALA A 155 3.12 -2.06 0.38
N TYR A 156 3.26 -1.55 1.60
CA TYR A 156 3.86 -0.24 1.86
C TYR A 156 5.37 -0.40 2.05
N ALA A 157 6.16 0.35 1.29
CA ALA A 157 7.60 0.45 1.48
C ALA A 157 7.89 1.47 2.58
N PRO A 158 8.53 1.10 3.71
CA PRO A 158 8.86 2.09 4.76
C PRO A 158 9.73 3.23 4.21
N GLU A 159 9.63 4.43 4.78
CA GLU A 159 10.31 5.66 4.35
C GLU A 159 11.80 5.52 3.98
N ASN A 160 12.54 4.67 4.68
CA ASN A 160 13.97 4.45 4.44
C ASN A 160 14.30 3.27 3.50
N ALA A 161 13.29 2.70 2.83
CA ALA A 161 13.46 1.64 1.84
C ALA A 161 14.06 2.18 0.55
N VAL A 162 15.00 1.43 0.00
CA VAL A 162 15.68 1.78 -1.28
C VAL A 162 15.71 0.60 -2.26
N SER A 163 15.48 -0.62 -1.77
CA SER A 163 15.36 -1.80 -2.63
C SER A 163 14.40 -2.83 -2.06
N ALA A 164 13.96 -3.77 -2.88
CA ALA A 164 13.12 -4.88 -2.50
C ALA A 164 13.69 -6.24 -2.93
N ALA A 165 13.22 -7.31 -2.30
CA ALA A 165 13.37 -8.67 -2.79
C ALA A 165 12.00 -9.36 -2.82
N ILE A 166 11.74 -10.12 -3.89
CA ILE A 166 10.53 -10.93 -4.01
C ILE A 166 10.82 -12.38 -3.65
N VAL A 167 9.93 -12.99 -2.89
CA VAL A 167 10.09 -14.33 -2.31
C VAL A 167 8.80 -15.14 -2.50
N PRO A 168 8.63 -15.88 -3.62
CA PRO A 168 7.67 -16.97 -3.67
C PRO A 168 8.03 -18.04 -2.62
N VAL A 169 7.04 -18.46 -1.82
CA VAL A 169 7.30 -19.33 -0.67
C VAL A 169 6.19 -20.35 -0.45
N TYR A 170 6.62 -21.57 -0.10
CA TYR A 170 5.82 -22.65 0.46
C TYR A 170 6.27 -22.93 1.89
N LEU A 171 5.36 -22.86 2.85
CA LEU A 171 5.60 -23.28 4.23
C LEU A 171 4.94 -24.65 4.49
N GLN A 172 5.77 -25.66 4.75
CA GLN A 172 5.34 -26.96 5.24
C GLN A 172 5.18 -26.89 6.77
N ALA A 173 3.95 -26.96 7.29
CA ALA A 173 3.69 -26.79 8.73
C ALA A 173 4.11 -28.01 9.55
N GLY A 174 3.55 -29.19 9.29
CA GLY A 174 3.94 -30.44 9.94
C GLY A 174 5.08 -31.14 9.20
N GLN A 175 5.93 -31.91 9.90
CA GLN A 175 7.07 -32.62 9.30
C GLN A 175 6.68 -33.58 8.16
N ASP A 176 5.50 -34.19 8.25
CA ASP A 176 5.02 -35.18 7.28
C ASP A 176 3.90 -34.61 6.38
N ASP A 177 3.66 -33.29 6.42
CA ASP A 177 2.65 -32.65 5.58
C ASP A 177 3.08 -32.73 4.11
N ALA A 178 2.33 -33.53 3.34
CA ALA A 178 2.45 -33.62 1.89
C ALA A 178 1.90 -32.38 1.19
N GLY A 179 2.34 -32.19 -0.05
CA GLY A 179 1.86 -31.12 -0.91
C GLY A 179 2.96 -30.50 -1.74
N ALA A 180 2.59 -30.15 -2.97
CA ALA A 180 3.33 -29.28 -3.84
C ALA A 180 2.47 -28.06 -4.20
N MET A 181 3.14 -26.97 -4.49
CA MET A 181 2.55 -25.81 -5.11
C MET A 181 3.36 -25.39 -6.33
N TYR A 182 2.66 -24.74 -7.25
CA TYR A 182 3.21 -24.06 -8.39
C TYR A 182 2.86 -22.59 -8.27
N ILE A 183 3.80 -21.71 -8.60
CA ILE A 183 3.56 -20.27 -8.66
C ILE A 183 4.08 -19.75 -10.00
N ASP A 184 3.34 -18.81 -10.58
CA ASP A 184 3.59 -18.29 -11.92
C ASP A 184 3.09 -16.85 -12.06
N ASP A 185 3.56 -16.14 -13.09
CA ASP A 185 3.22 -14.76 -13.43
C ASP A 185 3.20 -13.82 -12.20
N MET A 186 4.35 -13.69 -11.52
CA MET A 186 4.50 -12.81 -10.36
C MET A 186 4.46 -11.31 -10.75
N LEU A 187 4.02 -10.48 -9.82
CA LEU A 187 3.95 -9.03 -9.93
C LEU A 187 4.63 -8.36 -8.73
N LEU A 188 5.46 -7.37 -9.01
CA LEU A 188 5.81 -6.29 -8.10
C LEU A 188 5.83 -4.99 -8.91
N ALA A 189 4.86 -4.11 -8.69
CA ALA A 189 4.71 -2.87 -9.44
C ALA A 189 4.39 -1.70 -8.51
N PRO A 190 4.89 -0.48 -8.80
CA PRO A 190 4.40 0.74 -8.15
C PRO A 190 2.88 0.83 -8.27
N SER A 191 2.21 1.27 -7.22
CA SER A 191 0.75 1.36 -7.18
C SER A 191 0.32 2.59 -6.38
N LYS A 192 -0.93 3.02 -6.57
CA LYS A 192 -1.48 4.21 -5.93
C LYS A 192 -2.29 3.84 -4.69
N ARG A 193 -2.37 4.76 -3.72
CA ARG A 193 -3.32 4.64 -2.62
C ARG A 193 -4.74 4.90 -3.16
N ASP A 194 -5.72 4.11 -2.74
CA ASP A 194 -7.12 4.42 -3.07
C ASP A 194 -7.58 5.57 -2.15
N ALA A 195 -7.75 6.78 -2.70
CA ALA A 195 -8.19 7.95 -1.92
C ALA A 195 -9.55 7.73 -1.21
N ALA A 196 -10.43 6.89 -1.77
CA ALA A 196 -11.71 6.56 -1.14
C ALA A 196 -11.57 5.54 0.00
N LYS A 197 -10.47 4.77 0.02
CA LYS A 197 -10.15 3.73 1.01
C LYS A 197 -8.65 3.69 1.29
N PRO A 198 -8.11 4.73 1.95
CA PRO A 198 -6.67 4.95 1.99
C PRO A 198 -5.91 3.95 2.86
N LEU A 199 -6.56 3.21 3.76
CA LEU A 199 -5.86 2.27 4.63
C LEU A 199 -5.25 1.08 3.88
N ILE A 200 -3.97 0.82 4.12
CA ILE A 200 -3.33 -0.44 3.75
C ILE A 200 -3.57 -1.47 4.84
N ASN A 201 -3.97 -2.67 4.42
CA ASN A 201 -4.22 -3.82 5.29
C ASN A 201 -5.23 -3.53 6.44
N PRO A 202 -6.45 -3.03 6.14
CA PRO A 202 -7.45 -2.64 7.14
C PRO A 202 -7.97 -3.80 8.00
N ASN A 203 -7.84 -5.04 7.52
CA ASN A 203 -8.27 -6.25 8.20
C ASN A 203 -7.13 -7.06 8.82
N PHE A 204 -5.89 -6.55 8.79
CA PHE A 204 -4.73 -7.23 9.41
C PHE A 204 -4.40 -8.62 8.85
N ASP A 205 -4.88 -8.94 7.65
CA ASP A 205 -4.68 -10.24 7.01
C ASP A 205 -3.28 -10.46 6.45
N ASN A 206 -2.60 -9.37 6.09
CA ASN A 206 -1.31 -9.40 5.42
C ASN A 206 -0.21 -8.96 6.38
N GLY A 207 0.84 -9.77 6.49
CA GLY A 207 1.93 -9.52 7.41
C GLY A 207 2.61 -10.81 7.82
N VAL A 208 3.51 -10.70 8.78
CA VAL A 208 4.42 -11.79 9.12
C VAL A 208 4.51 -11.97 10.63
N ASP A 209 4.25 -13.22 11.04
CA ASP A 209 4.45 -13.74 12.38
C ASP A 209 5.57 -14.79 12.34
N TYR A 210 6.84 -14.35 12.40
CA TYR A 210 7.96 -15.29 12.56
C TYR A 210 8.38 -15.33 14.03
N GLN A 211 8.47 -16.53 14.58
CA GLN A 211 8.99 -16.84 15.92
C GLN A 211 10.43 -16.33 16.19
N TYR A 212 11.15 -15.86 15.16
CA TYR A 212 12.50 -15.28 15.27
C TYR A 212 12.51 -13.74 15.27
N LEU A 213 11.42 -13.10 14.86
CA LEU A 213 11.23 -11.67 15.07
C LEU A 213 10.69 -11.49 16.49
N VAL A 214 11.16 -10.45 17.18
CA VAL A 214 10.71 -10.16 18.55
C VAL A 214 9.25 -9.71 18.55
N PHE A 215 8.74 -9.21 17.41
CA PHE A 215 7.40 -8.66 17.24
C PHE A 215 6.81 -9.03 15.86
N PRO A 216 5.48 -9.22 15.75
CA PRO A 216 4.81 -9.37 14.46
C PRO A 216 4.97 -8.11 13.60
N THR A 217 4.80 -8.26 12.29
CA THR A 217 4.77 -7.14 11.34
C THR A 217 3.45 -7.15 10.58
N PHE A 218 2.61 -6.14 10.81
CA PHE A 218 1.43 -5.89 9.98
C PHE A 218 1.82 -4.93 8.86
N ASN A 219 1.66 -5.36 7.62
CA ASN A 219 1.99 -4.53 6.45
C ASN A 219 1.20 -3.21 6.48
N GLY A 220 1.88 -2.07 6.28
CA GLY A 220 1.30 -0.72 6.35
C GLY A 220 1.11 -0.15 7.75
N TRP A 221 1.21 -0.95 8.82
CA TRP A 221 1.05 -0.51 10.21
C TRP A 221 2.41 -0.51 10.90
N THR A 222 3.24 0.48 10.58
CA THR A 222 4.65 0.53 10.97
C THR A 222 4.88 0.98 12.41
N GLU A 223 3.95 1.73 13.00
CA GLU A 223 4.07 2.27 14.36
C GLU A 223 3.48 1.31 15.41
N GLN A 224 4.08 0.13 15.56
CA GLN A 224 3.65 -0.88 16.53
C GLN A 224 4.38 -0.73 17.87
N TYR A 225 3.65 -0.84 18.98
CA TYR A 225 4.20 -0.73 20.32
C TYR A 225 3.44 -1.60 21.33
N GLY A 226 4.15 -2.00 22.39
CA GLY A 226 3.61 -2.90 23.42
C GLY A 226 3.46 -4.33 22.91
N ASN A 227 2.45 -5.06 23.39
CA ASN A 227 2.22 -6.44 22.97
C ASN A 227 1.10 -6.53 21.94
N VAL A 228 1.50 -6.79 20.69
CA VAL A 228 0.63 -7.01 19.55
C VAL A 228 0.92 -8.41 18.99
N PHE A 229 -0.09 -9.11 18.46
CA PHE A 229 0.03 -10.45 17.86
C PHE A 229 -1.06 -10.69 16.80
N PHE A 230 -0.86 -11.67 15.92
CA PHE A 230 -1.90 -12.12 14.99
C PHE A 230 -2.88 -13.07 15.69
N ASP A 231 -4.18 -12.86 15.53
CA ASP A 231 -5.20 -13.81 15.96
C ASP A 231 -5.90 -14.42 14.75
N ASP A 232 -5.86 -15.74 14.65
CA ASP A 232 -6.47 -16.54 13.58
C ASP A 232 -7.77 -17.23 14.03
N PHE A 233 -8.29 -16.88 15.21
CA PHE A 233 -9.50 -17.46 15.79
C PHE A 233 -10.70 -16.51 15.75
N ASN A 234 -10.47 -15.22 15.99
CA ASN A 234 -11.50 -14.21 16.11
C ASN A 234 -11.19 -13.09 15.11
N PHE A 235 -11.89 -13.10 13.98
CA PHE A 235 -11.83 -12.08 12.94
C PHE A 235 -13.22 -11.88 12.31
N ILE A 236 -13.46 -10.71 11.74
CA ILE A 236 -14.61 -10.37 10.90
C ILE A 236 -14.27 -10.70 9.44
N ASN A 237 -13.17 -10.13 8.95
CA ASN A 237 -12.70 -10.28 7.58
C ASN A 237 -11.40 -11.08 7.62
N GLY A 238 -11.50 -12.37 7.29
CA GLY A 238 -10.42 -13.30 7.57
C GLY A 238 -9.26 -13.33 6.57
N PRO A 239 -8.16 -14.01 6.93
CA PRO A 239 -8.07 -14.95 8.06
C PRO A 239 -7.54 -14.41 9.40
N HIS A 240 -7.21 -13.13 9.57
CA HIS A 240 -6.60 -12.65 10.81
C HIS A 240 -7.27 -11.41 11.39
N SER A 241 -6.98 -11.12 12.65
CA SER A 241 -7.18 -9.81 13.29
C SER A 241 -5.94 -9.42 14.11
N ALA A 242 -5.83 -8.15 14.48
CA ALA A 242 -4.77 -7.69 15.37
C ALA A 242 -5.15 -7.87 16.83
N GLY A 243 -4.48 -8.80 17.51
CA GLY A 243 -4.60 -9.00 18.95
C GLY A 243 -3.67 -8.08 19.75
N MET A 244 -4.19 -7.53 20.85
CA MET A 244 -3.41 -6.64 21.73
C MET A 244 -3.71 -6.92 23.19
N PHE A 245 -2.69 -6.75 24.02
CA PHE A 245 -2.79 -6.70 25.48
C PHE A 245 -1.65 -5.86 26.04
N GLY A 246 -1.83 -5.38 27.26
CA GLY A 246 -1.02 -4.31 27.81
C GLY A 246 0.39 -4.78 28.10
N SER A 247 1.34 -3.86 27.95
CA SER A 247 2.64 -3.99 28.60
C SER A 247 2.43 -3.85 30.10
N PHE A 248 2.80 -4.87 30.87
CA PHE A 248 2.80 -4.81 32.35
C PHE A 248 4.25 -4.68 32.85
N PRO A 249 4.94 -3.55 32.59
CA PRO A 249 6.30 -3.35 33.09
C PRO A 249 6.28 -3.24 34.61
N ASP A 250 7.38 -3.66 35.23
CA ASP A 250 7.68 -3.52 36.66
C ASP A 250 8.97 -2.68 36.75
N TYR A 251 8.83 -1.36 36.62
CA TYR A 251 9.96 -0.43 36.55
C TYR A 251 10.66 -0.28 37.91
N ASP A 252 9.94 -0.47 39.02
CA ASP A 252 10.48 -0.33 40.37
C ASP A 252 10.99 -1.67 40.98
N GLY A 253 10.70 -2.79 40.31
CA GLY A 253 11.20 -4.12 40.63
C GLY A 253 10.55 -4.72 41.88
N ASP A 254 9.37 -4.24 42.26
CA ASP A 254 8.64 -4.71 43.44
C ASP A 254 7.81 -5.99 43.18
N GLY A 255 7.78 -6.46 41.93
CA GLY A 255 7.02 -7.62 41.49
C GLY A 255 5.52 -7.34 41.28
N GLN A 256 5.11 -6.07 41.32
CA GLN A 256 3.84 -5.56 40.85
C GLN A 256 4.03 -4.90 39.49
N CYS A 257 2.95 -4.80 38.75
CA CYS A 257 2.96 -4.05 37.50
C CYS A 257 2.79 -2.55 37.78
N ASP A 258 3.37 -1.73 36.92
CA ASP A 258 3.14 -0.30 36.91
C ASP A 258 1.89 0.07 36.09
N PRO A 259 1.04 0.98 36.61
CA PRO A 259 -0.07 1.58 35.89
C PRO A 259 0.30 2.20 34.53
N GLY A 260 -0.66 2.22 33.60
CA GLY A 260 -0.52 2.92 32.32
C GLY A 260 0.02 2.06 31.17
N GLY A 261 -0.23 0.75 31.19
CA GLY A 261 0.11 -0.12 30.06
C GLY A 261 -0.66 0.27 28.80
N VAL A 262 0.02 0.38 27.67
CA VAL A 262 -0.59 0.66 26.36
C VAL A 262 0.00 -0.27 25.32
N SER A 263 -0.82 -0.77 24.42
CA SER A 263 -0.37 -1.53 23.25
C SER A 263 -1.23 -1.18 22.07
N GLY A 264 -0.61 -1.02 20.91
CA GLY A 264 -1.30 -0.45 19.77
C GLY A 264 -0.46 -0.46 18.51
N LEU A 265 -1.10 0.01 17.46
CA LEU A 265 -0.53 0.13 16.13
C LEU A 265 -1.08 1.37 15.44
N GLY A 266 -0.20 2.02 14.68
CA GLY A 266 -0.51 3.23 13.91
C GLY A 266 -0.18 3.08 12.43
N GLN A 267 -0.95 3.75 11.59
CA GLN A 267 -0.66 3.93 10.17
C GLN A 267 -0.79 5.41 9.82
N ILE A 268 0.24 5.95 9.20
CA ILE A 268 0.23 7.30 8.62
C ILE A 268 -0.37 7.18 7.22
N ILE A 269 -1.31 8.08 6.95
CA ILE A 269 -1.99 8.24 5.67
C ILE A 269 -1.62 9.65 5.18
N PRO A 270 -0.82 9.76 4.11
CA PRO A 270 -0.50 11.04 3.48
C PRO A 270 -1.73 11.62 2.76
N ASP A 271 -1.56 12.80 2.16
CA ASP A 271 -2.51 13.42 1.25
C ASP A 271 -3.85 13.74 1.91
N ILE A 272 -3.77 14.20 3.16
CA ILE A 272 -4.91 14.76 3.89
C ILE A 272 -4.64 16.23 4.09
N PHE A 273 -5.58 17.06 3.67
CA PHE A 273 -5.37 18.49 3.59
C PHE A 273 -6.34 19.26 4.47
N GLU A 274 -6.07 20.56 4.64
CA GLU A 274 -6.94 21.44 5.41
C GLU A 274 -8.39 21.36 4.89
N GLY A 275 -9.35 21.28 5.82
CA GLY A 275 -10.77 21.22 5.50
C GLY A 275 -11.29 19.83 5.14
N ASP A 276 -10.42 18.85 4.87
CA ASP A 276 -10.84 17.47 4.62
C ASP A 276 -11.60 16.91 5.82
N PHE A 277 -12.73 16.26 5.55
CA PHE A 277 -13.53 15.61 6.58
C PHE A 277 -13.21 14.12 6.62
N VAL A 278 -12.54 13.71 7.70
CA VAL A 278 -12.07 12.34 7.88
C VAL A 278 -13.03 11.61 8.81
N THR A 279 -13.43 10.41 8.42
CA THR A 279 -14.18 9.47 9.26
C THR A 279 -13.37 8.20 9.45
N LEU A 280 -13.22 7.77 10.70
CA LEU A 280 -12.58 6.51 11.10
C LEU A 280 -13.61 5.64 11.79
N SER A 281 -13.71 4.39 11.35
CA SER A 281 -14.44 3.34 12.06
C SER A 281 -13.55 2.14 12.36
N MET A 282 -13.78 1.48 13.49
CA MET A 282 -12.99 0.34 13.93
C MET A 282 -13.86 -0.64 14.73
N SER A 283 -13.69 -1.93 14.49
CA SER A 283 -14.33 -2.97 15.28
C SER A 283 -13.39 -3.55 16.33
N ALA A 284 -13.89 -3.70 17.56
CA ALA A 284 -13.15 -4.30 18.66
C ALA A 284 -13.93 -5.48 19.28
N PHE A 285 -13.19 -6.48 19.70
CA PHE A 285 -13.71 -7.70 20.32
C PHE A 285 -12.85 -8.07 21.53
N THR A 286 -13.46 -8.62 22.58
CA THR A 286 -12.74 -9.22 23.71
C THR A 286 -13.26 -10.64 23.97
N PRO A 287 -12.38 -11.65 24.02
CA PRO A 287 -12.79 -13.04 24.22
C PRO A 287 -13.21 -13.28 25.67
N ALA A 288 -14.28 -14.04 25.93
CA ALA A 288 -14.75 -14.32 27.28
C ALA A 288 -13.68 -14.94 28.21
N PRO A 289 -12.78 -15.84 27.75
CA PRO A 289 -11.70 -16.38 28.59
C PRO A 289 -10.63 -15.38 29.02
N ASP A 290 -10.49 -14.26 28.31
CA ASP A 290 -9.46 -13.24 28.54
C ASP A 290 -10.06 -11.85 28.33
N SER A 291 -11.16 -11.61 29.05
CA SER A 291 -12.02 -10.45 28.88
C SER A 291 -11.51 -9.23 29.64
N ILE A 292 -11.71 -8.05 29.05
CA ILE A 292 -11.54 -6.76 29.75
C ILE A 292 -12.79 -6.28 30.49
N VAL A 293 -13.93 -6.98 30.40
CA VAL A 293 -15.18 -6.61 31.08
C VAL A 293 -15.01 -6.67 32.60
N GLY A 294 -15.44 -5.60 33.28
CA GLY A 294 -15.26 -5.41 34.72
C GLY A 294 -13.90 -4.80 35.11
N THR A 295 -13.09 -4.38 34.15
CA THR A 295 -11.83 -3.66 34.37
C THR A 295 -11.94 -2.20 33.93
N ASP A 296 -10.93 -1.37 34.25
CA ASP A 296 -10.81 0.00 33.73
C ASP A 296 -10.12 0.07 32.36
N ASN A 297 -9.90 -1.08 31.71
CA ASN A 297 -9.25 -1.15 30.40
C ASN A 297 -10.24 -0.70 29.33
N TYR A 298 -9.75 -0.04 28.28
CA TYR A 298 -10.59 0.39 27.17
C TYR A 298 -9.81 0.39 25.86
N VAL A 299 -10.54 0.27 24.75
CA VAL A 299 -10.00 0.34 23.39
C VAL A 299 -10.25 1.73 22.85
N LEU A 300 -9.18 2.41 22.46
CA LEU A 300 -9.20 3.74 21.89
C LEU A 300 -8.93 3.67 20.38
N GLN A 301 -9.76 4.37 19.61
CA GLN A 301 -9.43 4.81 18.26
C GLN A 301 -9.07 6.28 18.27
N LYS A 302 -8.08 6.68 17.47
CA LYS A 302 -7.64 8.06 17.38
C LYS A 302 -7.32 8.44 15.95
N ILE A 303 -7.71 9.66 15.57
CA ILE A 303 -7.23 10.39 14.40
C ILE A 303 -6.31 11.48 14.93
N GLU A 304 -5.05 11.48 14.52
CA GLU A 304 -4.11 12.58 14.75
C GLU A 304 -3.89 13.30 13.41
N PHE A 305 -4.18 14.60 13.36
CA PHE A 305 -3.89 15.42 12.19
C PHE A 305 -2.45 15.93 12.30
N LEU A 306 -1.65 15.72 11.25
CA LEU A 306 -0.22 15.97 11.23
C LEU A 306 0.10 17.02 10.17
N GLY A 307 1.06 17.89 10.48
CA GLY A 307 1.76 18.70 9.47
C GLY A 307 3.19 18.17 9.27
N ASP A 308 4.12 19.04 8.91
CA ASP A 308 5.53 18.68 8.63
C ASP A 308 6.23 17.90 9.76
N ASP A 309 5.91 18.23 11.02
CA ASP A 309 6.43 17.49 12.18
C ASP A 309 5.45 16.40 12.62
N ILE A 310 5.60 15.21 12.04
CA ILE A 310 4.80 14.01 12.36
C ILE A 310 4.90 13.56 13.83
N SER A 311 5.84 14.11 14.61
CA SER A 311 5.99 13.80 16.04
C SER A 311 5.12 14.68 16.94
N ALA A 312 4.59 15.78 16.41
CA ALA A 312 3.76 16.75 17.12
C ALA A 312 2.45 17.02 16.36
N PRO A 313 1.39 16.20 16.59
CA PRO A 313 0.09 16.40 15.94
C PRO A 313 -0.48 17.80 16.17
N LEU A 314 -1.05 18.37 15.11
CA LEU A 314 -1.71 19.68 15.12
C LEU A 314 -3.00 19.64 15.94
N ASP A 315 -3.78 18.59 15.76
CA ASP A 315 -4.97 18.28 16.54
C ASP A 315 -5.17 16.76 16.60
N SER A 316 -6.05 16.31 17.50
CA SER A 316 -6.46 14.91 17.52
C SER A 316 -7.88 14.69 18.04
N ILE A 317 -8.53 13.70 17.46
CA ILE A 317 -9.86 13.23 17.85
C ILE A 317 -9.72 11.78 18.31
N ALA A 318 -10.33 11.46 19.45
CA ALA A 318 -10.29 10.12 19.99
C ALA A 318 -11.67 9.65 20.43
N GLY A 319 -11.93 8.36 20.28
CA GLY A 319 -13.17 7.72 20.70
C GLY A 319 -12.90 6.35 21.29
N THR A 320 -13.79 5.91 22.17
CA THR A 320 -13.72 4.58 22.79
C THR A 320 -14.59 3.61 22.01
N VAL A 321 -14.03 2.47 21.59
CA VAL A 321 -14.79 1.42 20.91
C VAL A 321 -15.47 0.50 21.91
N ILE A 322 -14.70 0.01 22.90
CA ILE A 322 -15.21 -0.74 24.05
C ILE A 322 -14.52 -0.23 25.32
N ASP A 323 -15.30 -0.10 26.40
CA ASP A 323 -14.85 0.35 27.71
C ASP A 323 -15.18 -0.75 28.72
N GLY A 324 -14.18 -1.39 29.32
CA GLY A 324 -14.33 -2.51 30.24
C GLY A 324 -15.27 -2.26 31.43
N THR A 325 -15.53 -1.00 31.80
CA THR A 325 -16.50 -0.65 32.85
C THR A 325 -17.96 -0.64 32.37
N GLY A 326 -18.14 -0.60 31.05
CA GLY A 326 -19.41 -0.54 30.35
C GLY A 326 -20.15 -1.87 30.27
N ALA A 327 -21.35 -1.81 29.69
CA ALA A 327 -22.23 -2.96 29.52
C ALA A 327 -22.24 -3.41 28.05
N TYR A 328 -21.39 -4.37 27.72
CA TYR A 328 -21.39 -5.10 26.45
C TYR A 328 -21.06 -6.57 26.71
N ASP A 329 -21.45 -7.42 25.75
CA ASP A 329 -21.24 -8.85 25.85
C ASP A 329 -19.83 -9.21 25.37
N ASN A 330 -19.22 -10.17 26.06
CA ASN A 330 -18.03 -10.85 25.56
C ASN A 330 -18.34 -11.57 24.25
N ASP A 331 -17.29 -11.94 23.53
CA ASP A 331 -17.38 -12.71 22.29
C ASP A 331 -18.24 -12.02 21.20
N THR A 332 -18.34 -10.68 21.27
CA THR A 332 -19.12 -9.86 20.35
C THR A 332 -18.26 -8.73 19.80
N TRP A 333 -18.32 -8.52 18.48
CA TRP A 333 -17.68 -7.39 17.81
C TRP A 333 -18.50 -6.12 18.03
N ASN A 334 -17.82 -5.06 18.47
CA ASN A 334 -18.41 -3.75 18.69
C ASN A 334 -17.73 -2.76 17.76
N LEU A 335 -18.53 -2.04 16.97
CA LEU A 335 -18.07 -1.01 16.04
C LEU A 335 -18.27 0.36 16.69
N ALA A 336 -17.29 1.23 16.56
CA ALA A 336 -17.45 2.66 16.84
C ALA A 336 -16.86 3.49 15.71
N GLU A 337 -17.30 4.74 15.64
CA GLU A 337 -16.92 5.71 14.62
C GLU A 337 -16.56 7.04 15.28
N ILE A 338 -15.52 7.69 14.77
CA ILE A 338 -15.20 9.08 15.06
C ILE A 338 -14.93 9.80 13.75
N SER A 339 -15.16 11.10 13.75
CA SER A 339 -14.90 11.93 12.58
C SER A 339 -14.55 13.36 12.97
N GLY A 340 -13.90 14.07 12.06
CA GLY A 340 -13.68 15.50 12.17
C GLY A 340 -12.95 16.09 10.97
N THR A 341 -12.85 17.41 11.00
CA THR A 341 -12.26 18.20 9.93
C THR A 341 -10.79 18.45 10.21
N ALA A 342 -9.95 18.24 9.20
CA ALA A 342 -8.52 18.52 9.25
C ALA A 342 -8.27 20.03 9.48
N PRO A 343 -7.51 20.41 10.52
CA PRO A 343 -7.15 21.80 10.79
C PRO A 343 -6.13 22.33 9.76
N ALA A 344 -5.92 23.64 9.78
CA ALA A 344 -4.93 24.30 8.94
C ALA A 344 -3.52 23.73 9.10
N GLY A 345 -2.83 23.54 7.97
CA GLY A 345 -1.49 22.95 7.89
C GLY A 345 -1.44 21.42 7.99
N THR A 346 -2.59 20.74 7.93
CA THR A 346 -2.60 19.27 7.83
C THR A 346 -2.08 18.84 6.47
N THR A 347 -1.14 17.88 6.47
CA THR A 347 -0.61 17.21 5.28
C THR A 347 -0.84 15.70 5.31
N SER A 348 -1.12 15.14 6.49
CA SER A 348 -1.35 13.72 6.69
C SER A 348 -2.14 13.46 7.98
N ILE A 349 -2.62 12.23 8.14
CA ILE A 349 -3.20 11.76 9.41
C ILE A 349 -2.50 10.51 9.90
N ARG A 350 -2.42 10.34 11.22
CA ARG A 350 -2.11 9.07 11.86
C ARG A 350 -3.37 8.50 12.48
N ILE A 351 -3.73 7.29 12.03
CA ILE A 351 -4.78 6.49 12.64
C ILE A 351 -4.14 5.58 13.67
N VAL A 352 -4.67 5.58 14.90
CA VAL A 352 -4.18 4.74 15.99
C VAL A 352 -5.30 3.83 16.50
N ALA A 353 -4.99 2.54 16.56
CA ALA A 353 -5.79 1.53 17.25
C ALA A 353 -5.01 1.03 18.46
N GLN A 354 -5.54 1.21 19.67
CA GLN A 354 -4.83 0.80 20.88
C GLN A 354 -5.74 0.34 22.01
N ILE A 355 -5.21 -0.55 22.84
CA ILE A 355 -5.72 -0.83 24.18
C ILE A 355 -4.98 0.00 25.22
N VAL A 356 -5.72 0.58 26.16
CA VAL A 356 -5.19 1.27 27.33
C VAL A 356 -5.58 0.48 28.58
N GLN A 357 -4.61 0.18 29.43
CA GLN A 357 -4.77 -0.61 30.67
C GLN A 357 -4.24 0.17 31.86
N PRO A 358 -5.03 1.13 32.37
CA PRO A 358 -4.56 2.08 33.38
C PRO A 358 -4.10 1.40 34.66
N ASN A 359 -4.81 0.36 35.12
CA ASN A 359 -4.59 -0.26 36.42
C ASN A 359 -4.14 -1.72 36.32
N CYS A 360 -3.39 -2.05 35.26
CA CYS A 360 -2.97 -3.41 34.96
C CYS A 360 -4.10 -4.46 34.96
N GLY A 361 -5.33 -4.08 34.60
CA GLY A 361 -6.41 -5.04 34.48
C GLY A 361 -6.03 -6.12 33.46
N THR A 362 -6.37 -7.38 33.72
CA THR A 362 -6.17 -8.46 32.74
C THR A 362 -7.07 -8.29 31.53
N GLY A 363 -6.87 -9.12 30.52
CA GLY A 363 -7.70 -9.16 29.32
C GLY A 363 -6.93 -8.73 28.08
N SER A 364 -7.41 -9.23 26.94
CA SER A 364 -6.93 -8.87 25.62
C SER A 364 -8.08 -8.46 24.71
N ILE A 365 -7.73 -7.80 23.62
CA ILE A 365 -8.68 -7.36 22.61
C ILE A 365 -8.23 -7.82 21.23
N ARG A 366 -9.14 -7.78 20.27
CA ARG A 366 -8.92 -7.97 18.84
C ARG A 366 -9.46 -6.77 18.10
N ILE A 367 -8.69 -6.26 17.16
CA ILE A 367 -9.07 -5.18 16.26
C ILE A 367 -9.16 -5.73 14.85
N ASP A 368 -10.23 -5.40 14.15
CA ASP A 368 -10.46 -5.77 12.76
C ASP A 368 -11.41 -4.75 12.09
N ALA A 369 -11.57 -4.85 10.78
CA ALA A 369 -12.46 -4.05 9.95
C ALA A 369 -12.29 -2.54 10.24
N VAL A 370 -11.04 -2.07 10.20
CA VAL A 370 -10.75 -0.64 10.33
C VAL A 370 -11.01 0.00 8.97
N ASP A 371 -11.80 1.06 8.94
CA ASP A 371 -12.13 1.77 7.71
C ASP A 371 -11.91 3.27 7.91
N VAL A 372 -11.34 3.91 6.89
CA VAL A 372 -11.15 5.36 6.85
C VAL A 372 -11.76 5.84 5.55
N THR A 373 -12.55 6.90 5.63
CA THR A 373 -13.05 7.61 4.47
C THR A 373 -12.70 9.08 4.60
N VAL A 374 -12.30 9.69 3.48
CA VAL A 374 -11.93 11.10 3.40
C VAL A 374 -12.88 11.77 2.42
N GLU A 375 -13.59 12.79 2.90
CA GLU A 375 -14.37 13.69 2.04
C GLU A 375 -13.57 14.97 1.86
N SER A 376 -13.17 15.27 0.62
CA SER A 376 -12.31 16.43 0.37
C SER A 376 -12.99 17.75 0.76
N GLY A 377 -12.27 18.58 1.51
CA GLY A 377 -12.65 19.95 1.85
C GLY A 377 -12.20 20.99 0.82
N GLY A 378 -11.38 20.57 -0.15
CA GLY A 378 -10.86 21.42 -1.22
C GLY A 378 -9.70 22.34 -0.80
N GLY A 379 -8.93 21.97 0.23
CA GLY A 379 -7.70 22.67 0.65
C GLY A 379 -6.42 21.89 0.37
N GLY A 380 -6.46 20.96 -0.58
CA GLY A 380 -5.31 20.18 -1.02
C GLY A 380 -4.69 20.74 -2.30
N PRO A 381 -3.44 20.38 -2.63
CA PRO A 381 -2.70 20.97 -3.74
C PRO A 381 -3.56 20.97 -4.99
N ALA A 382 -3.62 22.13 -5.64
CA ALA A 382 -4.31 22.26 -6.92
C ALA A 382 -3.73 21.19 -7.85
N ALA A 383 -4.60 20.37 -8.44
CA ALA A 383 -4.27 19.17 -9.21
C ALA A 383 -2.85 19.22 -9.78
N CYS A 384 -1.90 18.52 -9.15
CA CYS A 384 -0.48 18.58 -9.46
C CYS A 384 -0.21 17.72 -10.69
N PRO A 385 -0.08 18.31 -11.89
CA PRO A 385 -0.14 17.52 -13.12
C PRO A 385 1.20 16.81 -13.29
N GLY A 386 1.28 15.52 -12.95
CA GLY A 386 2.51 14.74 -13.01
C GLY A 386 2.78 13.92 -11.76
N ASP A 387 2.16 14.25 -10.63
CA ASP A 387 2.14 13.37 -9.46
C ASP A 387 1.15 12.25 -9.78
N PHE A 388 1.66 11.15 -10.31
CA PHE A 388 0.84 10.03 -10.72
C PHE A 388 0.60 9.09 -9.57
N ASN A 389 1.50 8.90 -8.62
CA ASN A 389 1.24 8.01 -7.49
C ASN A 389 0.46 8.70 -6.34
N ASP A 390 0.16 9.99 -6.49
CA ASP A 390 -0.51 10.87 -5.55
C ASP A 390 0.25 10.91 -4.20
N ASP A 391 1.59 10.97 -4.22
CA ASP A 391 2.42 11.03 -3.00
C ASP A 391 2.89 12.44 -2.62
N GLY A 392 2.39 13.45 -3.33
CA GLY A 392 2.64 14.87 -3.10
C GLY A 392 3.95 15.38 -3.72
N VAL A 393 4.72 14.52 -4.39
CA VAL A 393 6.01 14.88 -5.00
C VAL A 393 6.11 14.29 -6.40
N VAL A 394 6.35 15.11 -7.41
CA VAL A 394 6.62 14.62 -8.77
C VAL A 394 8.06 14.14 -8.88
N ASP A 395 8.28 12.82 -8.86
CA ASP A 395 9.61 12.22 -8.82
C ASP A 395 9.84 11.00 -9.74
N GLY A 396 10.89 10.21 -9.46
CA GLY A 396 11.22 9.03 -10.26
C GLY A 396 10.18 7.92 -10.22
N ALA A 397 9.35 7.85 -9.16
CA ALA A 397 8.23 6.93 -9.05
C ALA A 397 7.17 7.25 -10.10
N ASP A 398 6.77 8.53 -10.20
CA ASP A 398 5.81 9.02 -11.20
C ASP A 398 6.33 8.88 -12.62
N PHE A 399 7.64 9.11 -12.81
CA PHE A 399 8.24 8.92 -14.12
C PHE A 399 8.07 7.47 -14.63
N GLY A 400 8.01 6.50 -13.71
CA GLY A 400 7.70 5.11 -14.00
C GLY A 400 6.28 4.91 -14.58
N PHE A 401 5.29 5.65 -14.07
CA PHE A 401 3.92 5.64 -14.58
C PHE A 401 3.86 6.25 -15.98
N LEU A 402 4.48 7.43 -16.18
CA LEU A 402 4.56 8.08 -17.50
C LEU A 402 5.17 7.17 -18.55
N PHE A 403 6.25 6.47 -18.21
CA PHE A 403 6.89 5.54 -19.14
C PHE A 403 6.07 4.27 -19.39
N ALA A 404 5.30 3.79 -18.42
CA ALA A 404 4.41 2.64 -18.60
C ALA A 404 3.26 2.96 -19.57
N ALA A 405 2.77 4.20 -19.53
CA ALA A 405 1.72 4.68 -20.42
C ALA A 405 2.22 5.09 -21.82
N TRP A 406 3.53 5.00 -22.10
CA TRP A 406 4.15 5.51 -23.32
C TRP A 406 3.51 4.97 -24.61
N GLY A 407 3.03 5.88 -25.45
CA GLY A 407 2.33 5.58 -26.68
C GLY A 407 0.87 6.04 -26.65
N ALA A 408 0.03 5.38 -27.45
CA ALA A 408 -1.37 5.79 -27.57
C ALA A 408 -2.12 5.51 -26.27
N CYS A 409 -2.67 6.57 -25.66
CA CYS A 409 -3.30 6.49 -24.36
C CYS A 409 -4.56 7.37 -24.40
N ALA A 410 -5.73 6.74 -24.51
CA ALA A 410 -6.97 7.49 -24.58
C ALA A 410 -7.47 7.80 -23.17
N ALA A 411 -7.23 9.02 -22.71
CA ALA A 411 -7.65 9.55 -21.39
C ALA A 411 -6.99 8.87 -20.19
N CYS A 412 -5.66 8.76 -20.21
CA CYS A 412 -4.90 8.45 -19.00
C CYS A 412 -4.30 9.73 -18.40
N PRO A 413 -4.07 9.76 -17.07
CA PRO A 413 -3.45 10.89 -16.39
C PRO A 413 -2.09 11.31 -16.99
N GLU A 414 -1.34 10.35 -17.53
CA GLU A 414 0.01 10.53 -18.05
C GLU A 414 0.07 11.28 -19.40
N ASP A 415 -1.07 11.46 -20.08
CA ASP A 415 -1.23 12.30 -21.28
C ASP A 415 -1.53 13.74 -20.85
N LEU A 416 -0.49 14.42 -20.37
CA LEU A 416 -0.59 15.73 -19.71
C LEU A 416 -1.13 16.82 -20.65
N ASN A 417 -0.82 16.74 -21.94
CA ASN A 417 -1.32 17.70 -22.94
C ASN A 417 -2.63 17.28 -23.61
N ASN A 418 -3.16 16.09 -23.27
CA ASN A 418 -4.39 15.51 -23.79
C ASN A 418 -4.42 15.36 -25.32
N ASP A 419 -3.28 15.06 -25.96
CA ASP A 419 -3.18 14.83 -27.40
C ASP A 419 -3.53 13.38 -27.82
N GLY A 420 -3.77 12.51 -26.83
CA GLY A 420 -4.09 11.10 -26.98
C GLY A 420 -2.86 10.19 -27.04
N PHE A 421 -1.66 10.73 -26.81
CA PHE A 421 -0.40 9.98 -26.83
C PHE A 421 0.57 10.45 -25.74
N VAL A 422 0.92 9.56 -24.80
CA VAL A 422 2.03 9.81 -23.88
C VAL A 422 3.36 9.70 -24.62
N ASN A 423 4.07 10.81 -24.75
CA ASN A 423 5.28 10.90 -25.55
C ASN A 423 6.30 11.91 -24.97
N GLY A 424 7.25 12.33 -25.81
CA GLY A 424 8.32 13.25 -25.39
C GLY A 424 7.83 14.65 -25.02
N ILE A 425 6.61 15.03 -25.42
CA ILE A 425 5.99 16.29 -25.02
C ILE A 425 5.48 16.18 -23.58
N ASP A 426 4.75 15.11 -23.24
CA ASP A 426 4.28 14.84 -21.88
C ASP A 426 5.45 14.66 -20.91
N LEU A 427 6.56 14.03 -21.36
CA LEU A 427 7.79 13.99 -20.57
C LEU A 427 8.36 15.40 -20.31
N GLY A 428 8.27 16.31 -21.30
CA GLY A 428 8.70 17.69 -21.13
C GLY A 428 7.87 18.42 -20.07
N GLU A 429 6.55 18.21 -20.09
CA GLU A 429 5.60 18.78 -19.14
C GLU A 429 5.78 18.20 -17.74
N PHE A 430 5.94 16.87 -17.64
CA PHE A 430 6.23 16.17 -16.41
C PHE A 430 7.55 16.63 -15.75
N LEU A 431 8.60 16.91 -16.54
CA LEU A 431 9.84 17.45 -16.01
C LEU A 431 9.73 18.92 -15.59
N ALA A 432 8.72 19.66 -16.09
CA ALA A 432 8.50 21.05 -15.74
C ALA A 432 7.88 21.20 -14.35
N VAL A 433 7.13 20.21 -13.89
CA VAL A 433 6.51 20.15 -12.56
C VAL A 433 7.30 19.31 -11.55
N TRP A 434 8.54 18.93 -11.87
CA TRP A 434 9.34 18.05 -11.02
C TRP A 434 9.62 18.66 -9.64
N GLY A 435 9.34 17.90 -8.57
CA GLY A 435 9.50 18.31 -7.18
C GLY A 435 8.17 18.34 -6.41
N ASP A 436 8.17 19.00 -5.26
CA ASP A 436 7.02 19.07 -4.37
C ASP A 436 5.86 19.82 -5.04
N CYS A 437 4.64 19.30 -4.88
CA CYS A 437 3.44 19.92 -5.43
C CYS A 437 3.11 21.24 -4.70
N PRO A 438 2.75 22.33 -5.42
CA PRO A 438 2.36 23.58 -4.77
C PRO A 438 1.03 23.44 -4.02
N ASP A 439 1.01 23.78 -2.74
CA ASP A 439 -0.22 23.90 -1.96
C ASP A 439 -1.14 24.96 -2.60
N ASP A 440 -2.45 24.71 -2.65
CA ASP A 440 -3.48 25.62 -3.16
C ASP A 440 -3.74 26.85 -2.26
N GLY A 441 -2.85 27.11 -1.30
CA GLY A 441 -2.93 28.28 -0.43
C GLY A 441 -4.25 28.30 0.35
N GLY A 442 -4.50 27.26 1.16
CA GLY A 442 -5.54 27.25 2.20
C GLY A 442 -5.47 28.51 3.07
N GLY A 443 -6.26 29.52 2.68
CA GLY A 443 -6.24 30.84 3.29
C GLY A 443 -7.37 31.71 2.78
N ASP A 444 -8.56 31.54 3.36
CA ASP A 444 -9.65 32.54 3.48
C ASP A 444 -9.66 33.74 2.50
N ASP A 445 -9.97 33.53 1.21
CA ASP A 445 -10.67 34.54 0.41
C ASP A 445 -11.49 33.89 -0.72
N PRO A 446 -12.84 33.96 -0.71
CA PRO A 446 -13.67 33.32 -1.73
C PRO A 446 -13.72 34.13 -3.05
N GLY A 447 -12.58 34.59 -3.54
CA GLY A 447 -12.51 35.49 -4.70
C GLY A 447 -11.20 35.57 -5.48
N ASP A 448 -10.15 34.81 -5.17
CA ASP A 448 -8.86 34.96 -5.87
C ASP A 448 -8.53 33.75 -6.77
N GLU A 449 -8.94 33.82 -8.03
CA GLU A 449 -8.50 32.91 -9.09
C GLU A 449 -7.08 33.32 -9.54
N GLY A 450 -6.03 32.91 -8.81
CA GLY A 450 -4.64 33.02 -9.30
C GLY A 450 -4.19 34.42 -9.74
N ASP A 451 -4.83 35.46 -9.24
CA ASP A 451 -4.50 36.85 -9.54
C ASP A 451 -3.37 37.25 -8.59
N CYS A 452 -2.20 37.60 -9.13
CA CYS A 452 -1.14 38.17 -8.30
C CYS A 452 -1.12 39.71 -8.41
N PRO A 453 -1.75 40.44 -7.48
CA PRO A 453 -1.90 41.89 -7.58
C PRO A 453 -0.58 42.68 -7.52
N ASP A 454 0.53 42.06 -7.07
CA ASP A 454 1.84 42.71 -6.91
C ASP A 454 3.02 41.92 -7.55
N CYS A 455 2.79 40.93 -8.42
CA CYS A 455 3.87 40.15 -9.04
C CYS A 455 4.52 40.85 -10.23
N ASP A 456 5.86 40.90 -10.24
CA ASP A 456 6.62 41.40 -11.39
C ASP A 456 6.49 40.41 -12.57
N CYS A 457 6.02 40.91 -13.72
CA CYS A 457 5.90 40.12 -14.96
C CYS A 457 7.27 39.69 -15.51
N CYS A 458 8.35 40.39 -15.16
CA CYS A 458 9.70 40.14 -15.64
C CYS A 458 10.55 39.31 -14.68
N GLU A 459 9.97 38.76 -13.62
CA GLU A 459 10.67 37.84 -12.71
C GLU A 459 9.84 36.56 -12.54
N ALA A 460 10.53 35.46 -12.27
CA ALA A 460 9.86 34.21 -11.92
C ALA A 460 9.10 34.42 -10.60
N ASN A 461 7.78 34.27 -10.65
CA ASN A 461 6.90 34.54 -9.52
C ASN A 461 6.04 33.32 -9.11
N GLY A 462 6.05 32.26 -9.93
CA GLY A 462 5.38 30.99 -9.63
C GLY A 462 3.87 30.98 -9.81
N ASN A 463 3.21 32.13 -9.97
CA ASN A 463 1.77 32.19 -10.19
C ASN A 463 1.42 31.98 -11.66
N THR A 464 0.17 31.66 -11.99
CA THR A 464 -0.27 31.52 -13.39
C THR A 464 -0.53 32.87 -14.09
N SER A 465 -0.20 33.98 -13.43
CA SER A 465 -0.36 35.34 -13.92
C SER A 465 0.71 36.27 -13.34
N CYS A 466 0.82 37.49 -13.89
CA CYS A 466 1.56 38.58 -13.28
C CYS A 466 0.66 39.81 -13.06
N SER A 467 1.20 40.87 -12.43
CA SER A 467 0.44 42.09 -12.08
C SER A 467 -0.14 42.88 -13.25
N ASP A 468 0.24 42.57 -14.50
CA ASP A 468 -0.35 43.15 -15.71
C ASP A 468 -1.10 42.08 -16.51
N GLN A 469 -2.44 42.10 -16.42
CA GLN A 469 -3.30 41.16 -17.15
C GLN A 469 -3.07 41.18 -18.67
N ALA A 470 -2.75 42.33 -19.27
CA ALA A 470 -2.49 42.39 -20.70
C ALA A 470 -1.14 41.72 -21.05
N CYS A 471 -0.18 41.78 -20.13
CA CYS A 471 1.07 41.04 -20.24
C CYS A 471 0.84 39.54 -20.06
N THR A 472 0.09 39.14 -19.03
CA THR A 472 -0.36 37.75 -18.82
C THR A 472 -1.00 37.17 -20.08
N ASP A 473 -2.02 37.84 -20.64
CA ASP A 473 -2.71 37.39 -21.85
C ASP A 473 -1.77 37.27 -23.06
N ALA A 474 -0.77 38.17 -23.18
CA ALA A 474 0.21 38.15 -24.27
C ALA A 474 1.21 37.00 -24.13
N VAL A 475 1.74 36.78 -22.92
CA VAL A 475 2.64 35.66 -22.62
C VAL A 475 1.90 34.33 -22.82
N CYS A 476 0.66 34.21 -22.31
CA CYS A 476 -0.21 33.05 -22.52
C CYS A 476 -0.46 32.71 -24.00
N ALA A 477 -0.56 33.75 -24.84
CA ALA A 477 -0.78 33.54 -26.28
C ALA A 477 0.48 33.03 -27.00
N VAL A 478 1.66 33.25 -26.42
CA VAL A 478 2.94 32.71 -26.91
C VAL A 478 3.18 31.32 -26.35
N ASP A 479 3.03 31.17 -25.04
CA ASP A 479 3.19 29.92 -24.32
C ASP A 479 2.10 29.78 -23.25
N ALA A 480 1.15 28.87 -23.51
CA ALA A 480 0.06 28.60 -22.59
C ALA A 480 0.54 27.98 -21.27
N ILE A 481 1.75 27.41 -21.23
CA ILE A 481 2.32 26.81 -20.02
C ILE A 481 2.47 27.87 -18.93
N CYS A 482 2.84 29.09 -19.29
CA CYS A 482 3.06 30.19 -18.36
C CYS A 482 1.83 30.58 -17.52
N CYS A 483 0.64 30.23 -17.99
CA CYS A 483 -0.61 30.49 -17.28
C CYS A 483 -1.42 29.23 -16.96
N GLN A 484 -0.81 28.07 -17.15
CA GLN A 484 -1.36 26.79 -16.70
C GLN A 484 -0.52 26.18 -15.57
N PHE A 485 0.79 26.40 -15.57
CA PHE A 485 1.74 25.72 -14.69
C PHE A 485 2.60 26.67 -13.85
N GLY A 486 2.54 27.98 -14.10
CA GLY A 486 3.20 28.99 -13.29
C GLY A 486 4.26 29.80 -14.03
N TRP A 487 4.51 31.01 -13.53
CA TRP A 487 5.36 32.00 -14.16
C TRP A 487 6.81 31.81 -13.73
N ASP A 488 7.60 31.20 -14.60
CA ASP A 488 9.02 30.90 -14.39
C ASP A 488 9.95 31.90 -15.13
N SER A 489 11.25 31.59 -15.18
CA SER A 489 12.23 32.43 -15.89
C SER A 489 12.05 32.48 -17.40
N ILE A 490 11.38 31.49 -18.00
CA ILE A 490 11.02 31.47 -19.42
C ILE A 490 9.85 32.41 -19.65
N CYS A 491 8.82 32.34 -18.80
CA CYS A 491 7.66 33.24 -18.83
C CYS A 491 8.07 34.69 -18.63
N ALA A 492 8.96 34.95 -17.68
CA ALA A 492 9.59 36.27 -17.50
C ALA A 492 10.37 36.71 -18.75
N GLY A 493 11.11 35.82 -19.39
CA GLY A 493 11.82 36.10 -20.65
C GLY A 493 10.89 36.39 -21.83
N ILE A 494 9.73 35.73 -21.91
CA ILE A 494 8.69 36.03 -22.89
C ILE A 494 8.07 37.40 -22.58
N ALA A 495 7.81 37.69 -21.30
CA ALA A 495 7.27 38.96 -20.84
C ALA A 495 8.18 40.16 -21.19
N GLU A 496 9.50 40.01 -21.07
CA GLU A 496 10.45 41.05 -21.49
C GLU A 496 10.28 41.46 -22.96
N VAL A 497 9.90 40.52 -23.82
CA VAL A 497 9.75 40.72 -25.27
C VAL A 497 8.35 41.21 -25.62
N GLU A 498 7.32 40.56 -25.08
CA GLU A 498 5.91 40.80 -25.45
C GLU A 498 5.30 41.99 -24.70
N CYS A 499 5.77 42.29 -23.49
CA CYS A 499 5.19 43.29 -22.58
C CYS A 499 5.94 44.63 -22.60
N ASN A 500 6.55 44.98 -23.73
CA ASN A 500 7.20 46.28 -23.96
C ASN A 500 8.27 46.65 -22.91
N GLY A 501 9.00 45.64 -22.40
CA GLY A 501 10.13 45.79 -21.48
C GLY A 501 9.75 46.00 -20.01
N CYS A 502 8.57 45.55 -19.56
CA CYS A 502 8.10 45.63 -18.16
C CYS A 502 8.23 47.02 -17.53
N ALA A 503 8.21 48.06 -18.34
CA ALA A 503 8.09 49.42 -17.86
C ALA A 503 6.63 49.62 -17.45
N GLY A 504 6.31 49.28 -16.19
CA GLY A 504 4.99 49.49 -15.61
C GLY A 504 4.53 50.96 -15.71
N PRO A 505 3.26 51.26 -15.39
CA PRO A 505 2.81 52.64 -15.18
C PRO A 505 3.54 53.37 -14.05
#